data_AF-A0A920SDE4-F1
#
_entry.id   AF-A0A920SDE4-F1
#
_cell.length_a   1.000
_cell.length_b   1.000
_cell.length_c   1.000
_cell.angle_alpha   90.00
_cell.angle_beta   90.00
_cell.angle_gamma   90.00
#
_symmetry.space_group_name_H-M   'P 1'
#
loop_
_entity.id
_entity.type
_entity.pdbx_description
1 polymer ?
#
loop_
_entity_poly.entity_id
_entity_poly.type
_entity_poly.pdbx_seq_one_letter_code
_entity_poly.pdbx_strand_id
1 'polypeptide(L)'
;MREAQLWYQWYFNSPQGIVGLTENRRDIIRYLWDTWAPDWNFRDEDFNRAASAFDNPDFVDIVIHSYRHRHKNALGEQRFLEAERQLAEQPRITVPSIVLLAGASGFGRPSDDASREEDRFPGMVARRIVEGAGHDVPTQRPDAVADALIELLKD
;
A
#
# COMPACT_ATOMS: atom_id res chain seq x y z
N MET A 1 -9.39 -14.78 7.67
CA MET A 1 -9.80 -15.07 6.28
C MET A 1 -9.30 -13.95 5.39
N ARG A 2 -8.69 -14.25 4.23
CA ARG A 2 -8.11 -13.22 3.32
C ARG A 2 -9.11 -12.15 2.88
N GLU A 3 -10.36 -12.55 2.67
CA GLU A 3 -11.44 -11.63 2.31
C GLU A 3 -11.70 -10.58 3.40
N ALA A 4 -11.60 -10.94 4.68
CA ALA A 4 -11.76 -10.01 5.79
C ALA A 4 -10.66 -8.93 5.82
N GLN A 5 -9.44 -9.25 5.37
CA GLN A 5 -8.35 -8.27 5.27
C GLN A 5 -8.55 -7.30 4.09
N LEU A 6 -9.34 -7.68 3.08
CA LEU A 6 -9.55 -6.93 1.84
C LEU A 6 -10.98 -6.36 1.72
N TRP A 7 -11.76 -6.39 2.80
CA TRP A 7 -13.18 -6.03 2.83
C TRP A 7 -13.47 -4.64 2.21
N TYR A 8 -12.60 -3.67 2.52
CA TYR A 8 -12.76 -2.27 2.12
C TYR A 8 -12.75 -2.12 0.60
N GLN A 9 -12.00 -2.97 -0.12
CA GLN A 9 -11.97 -2.95 -1.58
C GLN A 9 -13.35 -3.23 -2.16
N TRP A 10 -14.09 -4.16 -1.57
CA TRP A 10 -15.46 -4.48 -1.98
C TRP A 10 -16.46 -3.45 -1.48
N TYR A 11 -16.29 -2.96 -0.25
CA TYR A 11 -17.13 -1.91 0.32
C TYR A 11 -17.15 -0.66 -0.57
N PHE A 12 -15.98 -0.20 -1.03
CA PHE A 12 -15.83 0.96 -1.92
C PHE A 12 -16.35 0.75 -3.35
N ASN A 13 -16.68 -0.48 -3.74
CA ASN A 13 -17.40 -0.76 -4.97
C ASN A 13 -18.92 -0.55 -4.84
N SER A 14 -19.45 -0.32 -3.64
CA SER A 14 -20.89 -0.09 -3.40
C SER A 14 -21.24 1.39 -3.24
N PRO A 15 -22.50 1.81 -3.47
CA PRO A 15 -22.98 3.15 -3.10
C PRO A 15 -22.79 3.45 -1.60
N GLN A 16 -23.01 2.45 -0.74
CA GLN A 16 -22.81 2.60 0.70
C GLN A 16 -21.34 2.88 1.07
N GLY A 17 -20.39 2.35 0.30
CA GLY A 17 -18.97 2.65 0.46
C GLY A 17 -18.63 4.12 0.26
N ILE A 18 -19.28 4.77 -0.71
CA ILE A 18 -19.12 6.21 -0.95
C ILE A 18 -19.65 7.00 0.23
N VAL A 19 -20.86 6.70 0.70
CA VAL A 19 -21.48 7.36 1.86
C VAL A 19 -20.60 7.18 3.09
N GLY A 20 -20.21 5.94 3.38
CA GLY A 20 -19.36 5.61 4.53
C GLY A 20 -18.04 6.36 4.51
N LEU A 21 -17.34 6.38 3.36
CA LEU A 21 -16.08 7.12 3.24
C LEU A 21 -16.29 8.64 3.33
N THR A 22 -17.36 9.17 2.75
CA THR A 22 -17.67 10.60 2.81
C THR A 22 -17.86 11.07 4.25
N GLU A 23 -18.68 10.35 5.00
CA GLU A 23 -19.11 10.71 6.35
C GLU A 23 -18.12 10.28 7.43
N ASN A 24 -17.40 9.17 7.24
CA ASN A 24 -16.63 8.49 8.29
C ASN A 24 -15.18 8.18 7.88
N ARG A 25 -14.59 8.94 6.94
CA ARG A 25 -13.22 8.68 6.44
C ARG A 25 -12.18 8.46 7.53
N ARG A 26 -12.19 9.28 8.59
CA ARG A 26 -11.18 9.17 9.66
C ARG A 26 -11.31 7.84 10.41
N ASP A 27 -12.52 7.42 10.75
CA ASP A 27 -12.76 6.16 11.47
C ASP A 27 -12.45 4.94 10.60
N ILE A 28 -12.83 4.98 9.31
CA ILE A 28 -12.49 3.92 8.36
C ILE A 28 -10.98 3.80 8.21
N ILE A 29 -10.27 4.92 8.03
CA ILE A 29 -8.81 4.90 7.84
C ILE A 29 -8.11 4.45 9.12
N ARG A 30 -8.56 4.90 10.30
CA ARG A 30 -8.01 4.44 11.59
C ARG A 30 -8.18 2.93 11.74
N TYR A 31 -9.36 2.40 11.43
CA TYR A 31 -9.59 0.95 11.44
C TYR A 31 -8.71 0.20 10.42
N LEU A 32 -8.44 0.79 9.24
CA LEU A 32 -7.50 0.22 8.29
C LEU A 32 -6.07 0.22 8.85
N TRP A 33 -5.61 1.29 9.51
CA TRP A 33 -4.30 1.32 10.15
C TRP A 33 -4.17 0.24 11.23
N ASP A 34 -5.15 0.13 12.12
CA ASP A 34 -5.18 -0.89 13.19
C ASP A 34 -5.10 -2.31 12.61
N THR A 35 -5.82 -2.56 11.51
CA THR A 35 -5.86 -3.89 10.89
C THR A 35 -4.69 -4.18 9.96
N TRP A 36 -4.02 -3.16 9.41
CA TRP A 36 -2.85 -3.31 8.53
C TRP A 36 -1.53 -3.37 9.31
N ALA A 37 -1.49 -2.80 10.51
CA ALA A 37 -0.33 -2.79 11.39
C ALA A 37 -0.72 -3.12 12.85
N PRO A 38 -1.10 -4.38 13.13
CA PRO A 38 -1.67 -4.77 14.43
C PRO A 38 -0.73 -4.58 15.62
N ASP A 39 0.59 -4.62 15.39
CA ASP A 39 1.59 -4.43 16.45
C ASP A 39 1.97 -2.96 16.65
N TRP A 40 1.47 -2.05 15.80
CA TRP A 40 1.80 -0.63 15.86
C TRP A 40 0.90 0.09 16.88
N ASN A 41 1.46 0.34 18.05
CA ASN A 41 0.79 1.10 19.12
C ASN A 41 0.92 2.62 18.89
N PHE A 42 0.29 3.14 17.83
CA PHE A 42 0.27 4.57 17.55
C PHE A 42 -0.66 5.33 18.48
N ARG A 43 -0.36 6.61 18.71
CA ARG A 43 -1.19 7.54 19.48
C ARG A 43 -2.10 8.31 18.54
N ASP A 44 -3.12 8.94 19.12
CA ASP A 44 -3.99 9.84 18.37
C ASP A 44 -3.21 10.97 17.70
N GLU A 45 -2.13 11.44 18.32
CA GLU A 45 -1.24 12.44 17.72
C GLU A 45 -0.61 11.93 16.42
N ASP A 46 -0.15 10.68 16.36
CA ASP A 46 0.46 10.08 15.17
C ASP A 46 -0.55 10.02 14.02
N PHE A 47 -1.79 9.58 14.30
CA PHE A 47 -2.87 9.58 13.32
C PHE A 47 -3.22 10.99 12.86
N ASN A 48 -3.32 11.94 13.81
CA ASN A 48 -3.73 13.31 13.52
C ASN A 48 -2.71 14.08 12.65
N ARG A 49 -1.44 13.68 12.64
CA ARG A 49 -0.43 14.22 11.71
C ARG A 49 -0.75 13.93 10.24
N ALA A 50 -1.37 12.78 9.94
CA ALA A 50 -1.82 12.44 8.61
C ALA A 50 -3.28 12.86 8.34
N ALA A 51 -4.09 12.99 9.39
CA ALA A 51 -5.55 13.10 9.28
C ALA A 51 -6.05 14.28 8.45
N SER A 52 -5.32 15.41 8.41
CA SER A 52 -5.71 16.57 7.61
C SER A 52 -5.62 16.30 6.10
N ALA A 53 -4.79 15.35 5.65
CA ALA A 53 -4.72 14.97 4.24
C ALA A 53 -6.02 14.33 3.76
N PHE A 54 -6.79 13.71 4.67
CA PHE A 54 -8.08 13.09 4.35
C PHE A 54 -9.19 14.13 4.13
N ASP A 55 -8.97 15.38 4.51
CA ASP A 55 -9.90 16.50 4.29
C ASP A 55 -9.77 17.11 2.89
N ASN A 56 -8.83 16.64 2.07
CA ASN A 56 -8.77 17.01 0.67
C ASN A 56 -10.14 16.75 0.01
N PRO A 57 -10.73 17.74 -0.70
CA PRO A 57 -12.06 17.59 -1.31
C PRO A 57 -12.13 16.42 -2.30
N ASP A 58 -11.02 16.06 -2.95
CA ASP A 58 -10.94 14.99 -3.93
C ASP A 58 -10.68 13.61 -3.30
N PHE A 59 -10.43 13.55 -1.97
CA PHE A 59 -10.02 12.32 -1.28
C PHE A 59 -10.98 11.15 -1.53
N VAL A 60 -12.28 11.39 -1.39
CA VAL A 60 -13.30 10.36 -1.55
C VAL A 60 -13.32 9.85 -2.98
N ASP A 61 -13.38 10.75 -3.96
CA ASP A 61 -13.48 10.40 -5.37
C ASP A 61 -12.24 9.63 -5.85
N ILE A 62 -11.05 10.05 -5.42
CA ILE A 62 -9.79 9.37 -5.73
C ILE A 62 -9.75 7.96 -5.13
N VAL A 63 -10.09 7.80 -3.85
CA VAL A 63 -10.08 6.49 -3.18
C VAL A 63 -11.10 5.55 -3.83
N ILE A 64 -12.33 6.02 -4.03
CA ILE A 64 -13.40 5.22 -4.64
C ILE A 64 -13.02 4.82 -6.07
N HIS A 65 -12.52 5.76 -6.89
CA HIS A 65 -12.10 5.47 -8.26
C HIS A 65 -10.96 4.45 -8.28
N SER A 66 -9.93 4.61 -7.43
CA SER A 66 -8.80 3.69 -7.36
C SER A 66 -9.23 2.24 -7.13
N TYR A 67 -10.12 1.99 -6.16
CA TYR A 67 -10.60 0.63 -5.87
C TYR A 67 -11.59 0.10 -6.91
N ARG A 68 -12.43 0.94 -7.50
CA ARG A 68 -13.32 0.52 -8.60
C ARG A 68 -12.54 0.19 -9.86
N HIS A 69 -11.57 1.02 -10.21
CA HIS A 69 -10.74 0.82 -11.39
C HIS A 69 -9.92 -0.47 -11.28
N ARG A 70 -9.31 -0.73 -10.12
CA ARG A 70 -8.61 -2.00 -9.80
C ARG A 70 -9.45 -3.25 -10.09
N HIS A 71 -10.76 -3.16 -9.82
CA HIS A 71 -11.72 -4.25 -10.01
C HIS A 71 -12.53 -4.13 -11.32
N LYS A 72 -12.08 -3.29 -12.27
CA LYS A 72 -12.71 -3.06 -13.58
C LYS A 72 -14.15 -2.52 -13.52
N ASN A 73 -14.53 -1.93 -12.39
CA ASN A 73 -15.83 -1.30 -12.15
C ASN A 73 -15.83 0.22 -12.38
N ALA A 74 -14.72 0.77 -12.87
CA ALA A 74 -14.62 2.14 -13.37
C ALA A 74 -13.64 2.19 -14.55
N LEU A 75 -13.95 3.04 -15.54
CA LEU A 75 -13.05 3.27 -16.67
C LEU A 75 -11.80 4.01 -16.21
N GLY A 76 -10.67 3.65 -16.80
CA GLY A 76 -9.45 4.45 -16.73
C GLY A 76 -9.54 5.66 -17.65
N GLU A 77 -8.59 6.58 -17.50
CA GLU A 77 -8.52 7.77 -18.35
C GLU A 77 -7.84 7.45 -19.69
N GLN A 78 -8.38 7.96 -20.80
CA GLN A 78 -7.88 7.65 -22.15
C GLN A 78 -6.39 7.92 -22.35
N ARG A 79 -5.87 8.98 -21.73
CA ARG A 79 -4.44 9.35 -21.83
C ARG A 79 -3.49 8.30 -21.25
N PHE A 80 -3.97 7.43 -20.37
CA PHE A 80 -3.16 6.40 -19.72
C PHE A 80 -3.34 5.00 -20.31
N LEU A 81 -4.23 4.80 -21.30
CA LEU A 81 -4.51 3.47 -21.85
C LEU A 81 -3.27 2.77 -22.40
N GLU A 82 -2.37 3.50 -23.05
CA GLU A 82 -1.14 2.90 -23.56
C GLU A 82 -0.19 2.49 -22.43
N ALA A 83 -0.08 3.31 -21.37
CA ALA A 83 0.71 2.96 -20.19
C ALA A 83 0.12 1.73 -19.47
N GLU A 84 -1.20 1.67 -19.30
CA GLU A 84 -1.90 0.51 -18.72
C GLU A 84 -1.70 -0.76 -19.57
N ARG A 85 -1.69 -0.64 -20.91
CA ARG A 85 -1.43 -1.77 -21.81
C ARG A 85 -0.02 -2.32 -21.61
N GLN A 86 0.98 -1.45 -21.46
CA GLN A 86 2.36 -1.85 -21.18
C GLN A 86 2.49 -2.46 -19.78
N LEU A 87 1.86 -1.88 -18.76
CA LEU A 87 1.87 -2.41 -17.39
C LEU A 87 1.17 -3.77 -17.28
N ALA A 88 0.14 -4.03 -18.11
CA ALA A 88 -0.54 -5.32 -18.15
C ALA A 88 0.35 -6.49 -18.61
N GLU A 89 1.42 -6.20 -19.37
CA GLU A 89 2.46 -7.18 -19.73
C GLU A 89 3.38 -7.52 -18.53
N GLN A 90 3.24 -6.79 -17.42
CA GLN A 90 4.04 -6.92 -16.20
C GLN A 90 5.55 -6.88 -16.49
N PRO A 91 6.07 -5.80 -17.10
CA PRO A 91 7.47 -5.70 -17.46
C PRO A 91 8.36 -5.81 -16.22
N ARG A 92 9.56 -6.39 -16.41
CA ARG A 92 10.56 -6.51 -15.34
C ARG A 92 11.17 -5.14 -15.01
N ILE A 93 11.46 -4.90 -13.74
CA ILE A 93 12.13 -3.68 -13.25
C ILE A 93 13.63 -3.94 -13.22
N THR A 94 14.37 -3.34 -14.15
CA THR A 94 15.79 -3.63 -14.40
C THR A 94 16.77 -2.73 -13.66
N VAL A 95 16.29 -1.64 -13.08
CA VAL A 95 17.12 -0.72 -12.28
C VAL A 95 17.49 -1.35 -10.92
N PRO A 96 18.64 -0.99 -10.32
CA PRO A 96 18.97 -1.40 -8.96
C PRO A 96 17.82 -1.13 -8.00
N SER A 97 17.44 -2.14 -7.22
CA SER A 97 16.26 -2.07 -6.35
C SER A 97 16.51 -2.83 -5.04
N ILE A 98 16.05 -2.28 -3.91
CA ILE A 98 15.95 -3.01 -2.63
C ILE A 98 14.47 -3.16 -2.28
N VAL A 99 14.03 -4.40 -2.05
CA VAL A 99 12.65 -4.71 -1.67
C VAL A 99 12.55 -4.86 -0.15
N LEU A 100 11.75 -3.99 0.48
CA LEU A 100 11.45 -4.05 1.91
C LEU A 100 10.02 -4.58 2.12
N LEU A 101 9.88 -5.62 2.93
CA LEU A 101 8.64 -6.31 3.21
C LEU A 101 8.31 -6.22 4.70
N ALA A 102 7.08 -5.88 5.05
CA ALA A 102 6.64 -5.73 6.44
C ALA A 102 6.49 -7.09 7.16
N GLY A 103 7.35 -7.37 8.14
CA GLY A 103 7.36 -8.65 8.87
C GLY A 103 6.15 -8.88 9.79
N ALA A 104 5.53 -7.79 10.26
CA ALA A 104 4.36 -7.77 11.15
C ALA A 104 3.10 -7.21 10.46
N SER A 105 3.01 -7.37 9.13
CA SER A 105 1.86 -6.92 8.34
C SER A 105 0.57 -7.62 8.76
N GLY A 106 -0.52 -6.86 8.90
CA GLY A 106 -1.86 -7.40 9.15
C GLY A 106 -2.41 -8.25 7.99
N PHE A 107 -1.75 -8.23 6.83
CA PHE A 107 -2.02 -9.14 5.71
C PHE A 107 -1.32 -10.51 5.84
N GLY A 108 -0.57 -10.71 6.92
CA GLY A 108 0.25 -11.88 7.16
C GLY A 108 1.73 -11.62 6.86
N ARG A 109 2.58 -12.43 7.49
CA ARG A 109 4.02 -12.38 7.29
C ARG A 109 4.38 -12.76 5.84
N PRO A 110 5.25 -11.99 5.16
CA PRO A 110 5.77 -12.34 3.84
C PRO A 110 6.46 -13.72 3.83
N SER A 111 6.41 -14.42 2.70
CA SER A 111 7.17 -15.67 2.51
C SER A 111 8.68 -15.42 2.57
N ASP A 112 9.46 -16.40 3.01
CA ASP A 112 10.92 -16.35 2.87
C ASP A 112 11.37 -16.65 1.43
N ASP A 113 10.52 -17.27 0.62
CA ASP A 113 10.75 -17.48 -0.81
C ASP A 113 10.78 -16.14 -1.56
N ALA A 114 11.92 -15.86 -2.21
CA ALA A 114 12.20 -14.65 -2.97
C ALA A 114 11.99 -14.80 -4.49
N SER A 115 11.63 -16.00 -4.98
CA SER A 115 11.59 -16.33 -6.41
C SER A 115 10.74 -15.36 -7.24
N ARG A 116 9.63 -14.87 -6.67
CA ARG A 116 8.78 -13.87 -7.32
C ARG A 116 9.48 -12.52 -7.45
N GLU A 117 10.15 -12.05 -6.41
CA GLU A 117 10.89 -10.78 -6.47
C GLU A 117 12.08 -10.91 -7.43
N GLU A 118 12.81 -12.03 -7.41
CA GLU A 118 13.93 -12.30 -8.33
C GLU A 118 13.50 -12.31 -9.81
N ASP A 119 12.34 -12.89 -10.14
CA ASP A 119 11.80 -12.86 -11.50
C ASP A 119 11.42 -11.44 -11.96
N ARG A 120 10.89 -10.62 -11.04
CA ARG A 120 10.40 -9.26 -11.36
C ARG A 120 11.48 -8.20 -11.33
N PHE A 121 12.52 -8.39 -10.54
CA PHE A 121 13.61 -7.46 -10.30
C PHE A 121 14.96 -8.13 -10.60
N PRO A 122 15.34 -8.33 -11.88
CA PRO A 122 16.63 -8.93 -12.23
C PRO A 122 17.85 -8.12 -11.74
N GLY A 123 17.67 -6.84 -11.42
CA GLY A 123 18.69 -5.98 -10.81
C GLY A 123 18.53 -5.80 -9.28
N MET A 124 17.81 -6.68 -8.60
CA MET A 124 17.59 -6.56 -7.15
C MET A 124 18.91 -6.66 -6.37
N VAL A 125 19.22 -5.61 -5.61
CA VAL A 125 20.40 -5.51 -4.74
C VAL A 125 20.17 -6.30 -3.45
N ALA A 126 18.97 -6.16 -2.87
CA ALA A 126 18.60 -6.85 -1.65
C ALA A 126 17.09 -7.03 -1.51
N ARG A 127 16.71 -8.04 -0.73
CA ARG A 127 15.35 -8.28 -0.25
C ARG A 127 15.38 -8.42 1.26
N ARG A 128 14.52 -7.72 1.99
CA ARG A 128 14.48 -7.73 3.45
C ARG A 128 13.06 -7.85 3.95
N ILE A 129 12.85 -8.79 4.86
CA ILE A 129 11.68 -8.77 5.73
C ILE A 129 12.07 -7.95 6.96
N VAL A 130 11.40 -6.82 7.14
CA VAL A 130 11.65 -5.85 8.22
C VAL A 130 10.77 -6.22 9.40
N GLU A 131 11.37 -6.78 10.44
CA GLU A 131 10.66 -7.12 11.68
C GLU A 131 10.17 -5.88 12.43
N GLY A 132 9.07 -6.05 13.18
CA GLY A 132 8.47 -4.96 13.96
C GLY A 132 7.83 -3.85 13.11
N ALA A 133 7.73 -4.03 11.79
CA ALA A 133 6.96 -3.16 10.90
C ALA A 133 5.70 -3.88 10.41
N GLY A 134 4.56 -3.24 10.63
CA GLY A 134 3.33 -3.47 9.89
C GLY A 134 3.37 -2.83 8.50
N HIS A 135 2.20 -2.62 7.89
CA HIS A 135 2.09 -2.25 6.47
C HIS A 135 2.79 -0.93 6.08
N ASP A 136 2.98 0.01 7.01
CA ASP A 136 3.67 1.28 6.78
C ASP A 136 5.11 1.24 7.30
N VAL A 137 5.98 0.53 6.55
CA VAL A 137 7.40 0.36 6.89
C VAL A 137 8.13 1.71 7.07
N PRO A 138 7.95 2.73 6.19
CA PRO A 138 8.60 4.03 6.38
C PRO A 138 8.29 4.72 7.70
N THR A 139 7.04 4.68 8.16
CA THR A 139 6.66 5.30 9.43
C THR A 139 7.14 4.49 10.63
N GLN A 140 7.09 3.16 10.55
CA GLN A 140 7.31 2.28 11.71
C GLN A 140 8.77 1.85 11.89
N ARG A 141 9.51 1.73 10.79
CA ARG A 141 10.95 1.38 10.76
C ARG A 141 11.69 2.33 9.81
N PRO A 142 11.71 3.65 10.11
CA PRO A 142 12.39 4.64 9.29
C PRO A 142 13.91 4.37 9.20
N ASP A 143 14.48 3.73 10.21
CA ASP A 143 15.87 3.26 10.23
C ASP A 143 16.15 2.25 9.10
N ALA A 144 15.31 1.22 8.96
CA ALA A 144 15.47 0.21 7.92
C ALA A 144 15.31 0.79 6.51
N VAL A 145 14.43 1.78 6.35
CA VAL A 145 14.25 2.50 5.08
C VAL A 145 15.46 3.39 4.77
N ALA A 146 15.96 4.15 5.75
CA ALA A 146 17.14 4.99 5.57
C ALA A 146 18.39 4.18 5.22
N ASP A 147 18.62 3.05 5.92
CA ASP A 147 19.74 2.16 5.63
C ASP A 147 19.66 1.58 4.21
N ALA A 148 18.47 1.15 3.78
CA ALA A 148 18.25 0.67 2.42
C ALA A 148 18.48 1.76 1.37
N LEU A 149 18.05 3.00 1.62
CA LEU A 149 18.31 4.12 0.71
C LEU A 149 19.80 4.43 0.61
N ILE A 150 20.51 4.50 1.74
CA ILE A 150 21.95 4.76 1.77
C ILE A 150 22.70 3.65 1.02
N GLU A 151 22.33 2.39 1.20
CA GLU A 151 22.93 1.28 0.48
C GLU A 151 22.65 1.30 -1.01
N LEU A 152 21.40 1.58 -1.41
CA LEU A 152 21.02 1.65 -2.82
C LEU A 152 21.77 2.77 -3.56
N LEU A 153 22.10 3.85 -2.86
CA LEU A 153 22.82 5.01 -3.38
C LEU A 153 24.35 4.87 -3.33
N LYS A 154 24.89 3.80 -2.71
CA LYS A 154 26.32 3.52 -2.77
C LYS A 154 26.67 2.99 -4.15
N ASP A 155 27.73 3.54 -4.73
CA ASP A 155 28.32 3.13 -6.00
C ASP A 155 28.68 1.63 -6.04
#